data_AF-V7EJC4-F1
#
_entry.id   AF-V7EJC4-F1
#
_cell.length_a   1.000
_cell.length_b   1.000
_cell.length_c   1.000
_cell.angle_alpha   90.00
_cell.angle_beta   90.00
_cell.angle_gamma   90.00
#
_symmetry.space_group_name_H-M   'P 1'
#
loop_
_entity.id
_entity.type
_entity.pdbx_description
1 polymer ?
#
loop_
_entity_poly.entity_id
_entity_poly.type
_entity_poly.pdbx_seq_one_letter_code
_entity_poly.pdbx_strand_id
1 'polypeptide(L)'
;MARLVDMAGHGLPRATWVAMAPAGTDPYAFGETRARRDTGGFTWRHARMLQVDADVAGMLMTYTLPPDPQPLEGIPPLARPLQALENLCPASLYINVLAVYPAFRRRGLARYMLDRAGQGPQAIITGSDNAPALALYRSAGFAEAARRPATGDDLW
;
A
#
# COMPACT_ATOMS: atom_id res chain seq x y z
N MET A 1 -5.61 -9.52 -6.60
CA MET A 1 -4.55 -8.56 -6.16
C MET A 1 -5.14 -7.20 -5.83
N ALA A 2 -5.83 -6.52 -6.76
CA ALA A 2 -6.38 -5.17 -6.56
C ALA A 2 -7.23 -5.04 -5.27
N ARG A 3 -8.05 -6.04 -4.93
CA ARG A 3 -8.82 -6.05 -3.67
C ARG A 3 -7.97 -6.01 -2.40
N LEU A 4 -6.81 -6.67 -2.37
CA LEU A 4 -5.91 -6.65 -1.21
C LEU A 4 -5.21 -5.30 -1.06
N VAL A 5 -4.90 -4.64 -2.17
CA VAL A 5 -4.35 -3.27 -2.21
C VAL A 5 -5.38 -2.31 -1.64
N ASP A 6 -6.62 -2.40 -2.13
CA ASP A 6 -7.71 -1.54 -1.68
C ASP A 6 -8.03 -1.75 -0.19
N MET A 7 -8.02 -3.00 0.27
CA MET A 7 -8.18 -3.32 1.70
C MET A 7 -7.06 -2.73 2.57
N ALA A 8 -5.79 -2.75 2.10
CA ALA A 8 -4.69 -2.15 2.86
C ALA A 8 -4.78 -0.62 2.89
N GLY A 9 -5.26 -0.01 1.80
CA GLY A 9 -5.44 1.42 1.67
C GLY A 9 -6.80 1.95 2.16
N HIS A 10 -7.63 1.09 2.78
CA HIS A 10 -8.96 1.44 3.29
C HIS A 10 -9.82 2.22 2.27
N GLY A 11 -9.90 1.74 1.03
CA GLY A 11 -10.72 2.34 -0.04
C GLY A 11 -10.02 3.42 -0.87
N LEU A 12 -8.89 3.98 -0.41
CA LEU A 12 -8.16 5.02 -1.13
C LEU A 12 -7.68 4.57 -2.53
N PRO A 13 -7.15 3.33 -2.71
CA PRO A 13 -6.76 2.84 -4.03
C PRO A 13 -7.95 2.79 -5.00
N ARG A 14 -9.10 2.28 -4.55
CA ARG A 14 -10.32 2.26 -5.37
C ARG A 14 -10.75 3.68 -5.75
N ALA A 15 -10.79 4.62 -4.81
CA ALA A 15 -11.16 6.01 -5.07
C ALA A 15 -10.24 6.66 -6.12
N THR A 16 -8.93 6.41 -5.98
CA THR A 16 -7.92 6.85 -6.95
C THR A 16 -8.15 6.22 -8.33
N TRP A 17 -8.51 4.95 -8.41
CA TRP A 17 -8.83 4.30 -9.68
C TRP A 17 -10.10 4.85 -10.33
N VAL A 18 -11.13 5.18 -9.55
CA VAL A 18 -12.33 5.87 -10.06
C VAL A 18 -11.96 7.20 -10.71
N ALA A 19 -11.12 8.01 -10.06
CA ALA A 19 -10.68 9.30 -10.59
C ALA A 19 -9.79 9.21 -11.84
N MET A 20 -9.15 8.05 -12.09
CA MET A 20 -8.22 7.85 -13.19
C MET A 20 -8.80 7.06 -14.37
N ALA A 21 -9.80 6.22 -14.13
CA ALA A 21 -10.33 5.31 -15.14
C ALA A 21 -11.31 6.05 -16.09
N PRO A 22 -11.41 5.62 -17.35
CA PRO A 22 -12.47 6.08 -18.23
C PRO A 22 -13.86 5.81 -17.64
N ALA A 23 -14.82 6.70 -17.90
CA ALA A 23 -16.19 6.56 -17.41
C ALA A 23 -16.79 5.18 -17.76
N GLY A 24 -17.46 4.55 -16.78
CA GLY A 24 -18.05 3.22 -16.93
C GLY A 24 -17.08 2.05 -16.75
N THR A 25 -15.79 2.29 -16.55
CA THR A 25 -14.82 1.22 -16.25
C THR A 25 -14.95 0.74 -14.81
N ASP A 26 -14.95 -0.58 -14.57
CA ASP A 26 -14.83 -1.12 -13.22
C ASP A 26 -13.47 -0.73 -12.59
N PRO A 27 -13.46 -0.02 -11.44
CA PRO A 27 -12.22 0.41 -10.80
C PRO A 27 -11.29 -0.75 -10.43
N TYR A 28 -11.82 -1.92 -10.07
CA TYR A 28 -10.98 -3.07 -9.75
C TYR A 28 -10.33 -3.66 -11.00
N ALA A 29 -11.07 -3.80 -12.11
CA ALA A 29 -10.49 -4.19 -13.40
C ALA A 29 -9.40 -3.19 -13.88
N PHE A 30 -9.62 -1.88 -13.67
CA PHE A 30 -8.61 -0.87 -13.95
C PHE A 30 -7.36 -1.04 -13.07
N GLY A 31 -7.55 -1.23 -11.76
CA GLY A 31 -6.48 -1.53 -10.81
C GLY A 31 -5.69 -2.80 -11.18
N GLU A 32 -6.35 -3.87 -11.61
CA GLU A 32 -5.69 -5.09 -12.07
C GLU A 32 -4.88 -4.87 -13.34
N THR A 33 -5.40 -4.10 -14.30
CA THR A 33 -4.66 -3.73 -15.50
C THR A 33 -3.38 -2.97 -15.17
N ARG A 34 -3.44 -2.06 -14.17
CA ARG A 34 -2.23 -1.38 -13.67
C ARG A 34 -1.27 -2.34 -13.00
N ALA A 35 -1.76 -3.23 -12.13
CA ALA A 35 -0.93 -4.21 -11.44
C ALA A 35 -0.22 -5.18 -12.39
N ARG A 36 -0.79 -5.49 -13.57
CA ARG A 36 -0.17 -6.34 -14.59
C ARG A 36 0.98 -5.68 -15.34
N ARG A 37 1.18 -4.37 -15.17
CA ARG A 37 2.31 -3.66 -15.79
C ARG A 37 3.63 -4.15 -15.22
N ASP A 38 4.65 -3.93 -16.00
CA ASP A 38 6.02 -4.35 -15.72
C ASP A 38 6.87 -3.25 -15.10
N THR A 39 6.32 -2.03 -15.00
CA THR A 39 6.99 -0.80 -14.56
C THR A 39 6.13 -0.02 -13.55
N GLY A 40 6.78 0.82 -12.74
CA GLY A 40 6.16 1.61 -11.67
C GLY A 40 6.12 0.89 -10.32
N GLY A 41 5.75 1.59 -9.26
CA GLY A 41 5.68 1.01 -7.89
C GLY A 41 4.56 -0.02 -7.73
N PHE A 42 3.40 0.21 -8.35
CA PHE A 42 2.26 -0.69 -8.29
C PHE A 42 2.27 -1.71 -9.43
N THR A 43 3.02 -2.80 -9.25
CA THR A 43 3.19 -3.90 -10.22
C THR A 43 3.19 -5.27 -9.51
N TRP A 44 2.79 -6.31 -10.23
CA TRP A 44 2.84 -7.71 -9.83
C TRP A 44 4.25 -8.17 -9.42
N ARG A 45 5.30 -7.57 -9.99
CA ARG A 45 6.71 -7.95 -9.68
C ARG A 45 7.09 -7.65 -8.24
N HIS A 46 6.50 -6.61 -7.68
CA HIS A 46 6.72 -6.17 -6.29
C HIS A 46 5.84 -6.93 -5.30
N ALA A 47 4.87 -7.72 -5.77
CA ALA A 47 3.95 -8.46 -4.91
C ALA A 47 4.51 -9.82 -4.51
N ARG A 48 4.23 -10.21 -3.27
CA ARG A 48 4.41 -11.55 -2.72
C ARG A 48 3.09 -11.97 -2.09
N MET A 49 2.51 -13.06 -2.59
CA MET A 49 1.25 -13.60 -2.08
C MET A 49 1.55 -14.59 -0.96
N LEU A 50 0.84 -14.45 0.15
CA LEU A 50 0.89 -15.43 1.23
C LEU A 50 -0.23 -16.44 1.01
N GLN A 51 0.14 -17.72 0.85
CA GLN A 51 -0.79 -18.83 0.78
C GLN A 51 -0.80 -19.58 2.12
N VAL A 52 -2.00 -20.00 2.53
CA VAL A 52 -2.22 -20.92 3.65
C VAL A 52 -3.08 -22.04 3.10
N ASP A 53 -2.54 -23.26 3.11
CA ASP A 53 -3.12 -24.40 2.40
C ASP A 53 -3.30 -24.08 0.90
N ALA A 54 -4.51 -24.20 0.36
CA ALA A 54 -4.82 -23.87 -1.03
C ALA A 54 -5.26 -22.41 -1.25
N ASP A 55 -5.44 -21.64 -0.17
CA ASP A 55 -6.04 -20.31 -0.22
C ASP A 55 -5.02 -19.18 -0.10
N VAL A 56 -5.24 -18.11 -0.86
CA VAL A 56 -4.51 -16.86 -0.68
C VAL A 56 -5.00 -16.20 0.61
N ALA A 57 -4.13 -16.13 1.62
CA ALA A 57 -4.41 -15.52 2.91
C ALA A 57 -4.12 -14.01 2.95
N GLY A 58 -3.17 -13.54 2.14
CA GLY A 58 -2.72 -12.15 2.18
C GLY A 58 -1.70 -11.80 1.12
N MET A 59 -1.21 -10.57 1.19
CA MET A 59 -0.21 -10.05 0.28
C MET A 59 0.69 -9.03 0.97
N LEU A 60 1.96 -9.09 0.60
CA LEU A 60 2.97 -8.08 0.86
C LEU A 60 3.39 -7.46 -0.49
N MET A 61 3.52 -6.15 -0.55
CA MET A 61 4.12 -5.46 -1.69
C MET A 61 5.21 -4.51 -1.22
N THR A 62 6.38 -4.64 -1.82
CA THR A 62 7.55 -3.84 -1.46
C THR A 62 8.34 -3.41 -2.69
N TYR A 63 8.82 -2.18 -2.69
CA TYR A 63 9.78 -1.68 -3.68
C TYR A 63 10.63 -0.55 -3.11
N THR A 64 11.79 -0.31 -3.71
CA THR A 64 12.67 0.78 -3.31
C THR A 64 12.13 2.11 -3.83
N LEU A 65 12.01 3.10 -2.96
CA LEU A 65 11.64 4.45 -3.36
C LEU A 65 12.77 5.11 -4.17
N PRO A 66 12.45 5.96 -5.17
CA PRO A 66 13.46 6.71 -5.90
C PRO A 66 14.36 7.53 -4.95
N PRO A 67 15.63 7.77 -5.32
CA PRO A 67 16.52 8.63 -4.52
C PRO A 67 16.08 10.10 -4.59
N ASP A 68 15.48 10.50 -5.71
CA ASP A 68 14.99 11.86 -5.93
C ASP A 68 13.49 11.98 -5.65
N PRO A 69 13.04 13.07 -4.99
CA PRO A 69 11.63 13.34 -4.79
C PRO A 69 10.84 13.32 -6.10
N GLN A 70 9.68 12.67 -6.08
CA GLN A 70 8.78 12.64 -7.22
C GLN A 70 7.84 13.86 -7.21
N PRO A 71 7.47 14.39 -8.39
CA PRO A 71 6.55 15.52 -8.49
C PRO A 71 5.17 15.17 -7.92
N LEU A 72 4.45 16.17 -7.41
CA LEU A 72 3.07 16.02 -6.95
C LEU A 72 2.06 16.38 -8.06
N GLU A 73 2.53 17.08 -9.09
CA GLU A 73 1.77 17.47 -10.27
C GLU A 73 1.32 16.24 -11.06
N GLY A 74 0.08 16.27 -11.57
CA GLY A 74 -0.48 15.15 -12.34
C GLY A 74 -0.92 13.93 -11.51
N ILE A 75 -0.71 13.94 -10.19
CA ILE A 75 -1.22 12.91 -9.27
C ILE A 75 -2.60 13.34 -8.73
N PRO A 76 -3.59 12.42 -8.65
CA PRO A 76 -4.89 12.71 -8.04
C PRO A 76 -4.75 13.29 -6.62
N PRO A 77 -5.55 14.30 -6.23
CA PRO A 77 -5.45 14.95 -4.92
C PRO A 77 -5.38 13.97 -3.74
N LEU A 78 -6.20 12.92 -3.75
CA LEU A 78 -6.22 11.84 -2.74
C LEU A 78 -4.87 11.12 -2.55
N ALA A 79 -4.05 11.03 -3.60
CA ALA A 79 -2.76 10.35 -3.56
C ALA A 79 -1.58 11.28 -3.24
N ARG A 80 -1.77 12.61 -3.27
CA ARG A 80 -0.70 13.58 -3.00
C ARG A 80 -0.12 13.49 -1.58
N PRO A 81 -0.91 13.31 -0.51
CA PRO A 81 -0.36 13.14 0.83
C PRO A 81 0.55 11.91 0.94
N LEU A 82 0.22 10.83 0.24
CA LEU A 82 1.04 9.61 0.21
C LEU A 82 2.35 9.87 -0.52
N GLN A 83 2.31 10.46 -1.72
CA GLN A 83 3.52 10.79 -2.47
C GLN A 83 4.43 11.76 -1.68
N ALA A 84 3.85 12.74 -0.98
CA ALA A 84 4.59 13.68 -0.15
C ALA A 84 5.29 13.00 1.05
N LEU A 85 4.71 11.94 1.61
CA LEU A 85 5.34 11.13 2.65
C LEU A 85 6.41 10.19 2.08
N GLU A 86 6.17 9.59 0.91
CA GLU A 86 7.15 8.76 0.19
C GLU A 86 8.44 9.56 -0.11
N ASN A 87 8.30 10.82 -0.53
CA ASN A 87 9.43 11.71 -0.81
C ASN A 87 10.32 12.02 0.41
N LEU A 88 9.88 11.73 1.64
CA LEU A 88 10.68 11.91 2.87
C LEU A 88 11.57 10.71 3.18
N CYS A 89 11.40 9.59 2.48
CA CYS A 89 12.12 8.35 2.72
C CYS A 89 12.86 7.87 1.44
N PRO A 90 13.72 8.70 0.83
CA PRO A 90 14.39 8.34 -0.42
C PRO A 90 15.24 7.08 -0.24
N ALA A 91 15.32 6.27 -1.30
CA ALA A 91 16.09 5.01 -1.34
C ALA A 91 15.72 3.96 -0.27
N SER A 92 14.64 4.17 0.48
CA SER A 92 14.16 3.20 1.48
C SER A 92 13.33 2.11 0.82
N LEU A 93 13.31 0.91 1.43
CA LEU A 93 12.40 -0.14 1.05
C LEU A 93 10.99 0.21 1.55
N TYR A 94 10.12 0.58 0.63
CA TYR A 94 8.76 0.98 0.94
C TYR A 94 7.81 -0.21 0.90
N ILE A 95 7.13 -0.42 2.02
CA ILE A 95 6.07 -1.42 2.16
C ILE A 95 4.75 -0.75 1.76
N ASN A 96 4.43 -0.85 0.47
CA ASN A 96 3.24 -0.24 -0.10
C ASN A 96 1.95 -0.97 0.29
N VAL A 97 2.00 -2.30 0.41
CA VAL A 97 0.84 -3.11 0.81
C VAL A 97 1.24 -4.15 1.84
N LEU A 98 0.52 -4.19 2.96
CA LEU A 98 0.52 -5.31 3.90
C LEU A 98 -0.94 -5.64 4.24
N ALA A 99 -1.44 -6.75 3.70
CA ALA A 99 -2.84 -7.11 3.79
C ALA A 99 -3.03 -8.58 4.14
N VAL A 100 -3.95 -8.86 5.06
CA VAL A 100 -4.42 -10.21 5.41
C VAL A 100 -5.94 -10.24 5.35
N TYR A 101 -6.50 -11.18 4.61
CA TYR A 101 -7.95 -11.33 4.50
C TYR A 101 -8.58 -11.62 5.87
N PRO A 102 -9.81 -11.12 6.14
CA PRO A 102 -10.47 -11.27 7.43
C PRO A 102 -10.45 -12.69 8.01
N ALA A 103 -10.71 -13.70 7.18
CA ALA A 103 -10.74 -15.11 7.57
C ALA A 103 -9.38 -15.65 8.10
N PHE A 104 -8.27 -14.99 7.79
CA PHE A 104 -6.92 -15.42 8.17
C PHE A 104 -6.27 -14.49 9.22
N ARG A 105 -6.99 -13.49 9.73
CA ARG A 105 -6.46 -12.53 10.72
C ARG A 105 -6.23 -13.21 12.07
N ARG A 106 -5.49 -12.51 12.95
CA ARG A 106 -5.15 -12.94 14.32
C ARG A 106 -4.30 -14.22 14.42
N ARG A 107 -3.67 -14.62 13.30
CA ARG A 107 -2.75 -15.77 13.20
C ARG A 107 -1.28 -15.39 13.06
N GLY A 108 -0.91 -14.14 13.35
CA GLY A 108 0.47 -13.65 13.19
C GLY A 108 0.93 -13.43 11.74
N LEU A 109 0.08 -13.64 10.73
CA LEU A 109 0.48 -13.62 9.31
C LEU A 109 1.00 -12.25 8.82
N ALA A 110 0.44 -11.14 9.31
CA ALA A 110 0.93 -9.81 8.96
C ALA A 110 2.36 -9.59 9.49
N ARG A 111 2.63 -10.02 10.73
CA ARG A 111 3.97 -9.97 11.33
C ARG A 111 4.94 -10.88 10.57
N TYR A 112 4.51 -12.10 10.26
CA TYR A 112 5.30 -13.06 9.47
C TYR A 112 5.77 -12.48 8.13
N MET A 113 4.87 -11.79 7.40
CA MET A 113 5.20 -11.12 6.14
C MET A 113 6.09 -9.90 6.36
N LEU A 114 5.80 -9.08 7.37
CA LEU A 114 6.58 -7.87 7.69
C LEU A 114 8.05 -8.21 8.01
N ASP A 115 8.29 -9.24 8.82
CA ASP A 115 9.64 -9.72 9.16
C ASP A 115 10.43 -10.23 7.91
N ARG A 116 9.75 -10.42 6.77
CA ARG A 116 10.30 -10.91 5.51
C ARG A 116 10.22 -9.88 4.38
N ALA A 117 9.86 -8.64 4.67
CA ALA A 117 9.74 -7.58 3.67
C ALA A 117 11.06 -7.28 2.96
N GLY A 118 12.17 -7.35 3.69
CA GLY A 118 13.51 -7.13 3.19
C GLY A 118 14.42 -6.63 4.31
N GLN A 119 15.59 -6.11 3.95
CA GLN A 119 16.59 -5.57 4.88
C GLN A 119 16.88 -4.10 4.55
N GLY A 120 17.53 -3.39 5.48
CA GLY A 120 17.88 -1.98 5.34
C GLY A 120 16.79 -1.02 5.85
N PRO A 121 16.91 0.30 5.58
CA PRO A 121 15.90 1.28 5.94
C PRO A 121 14.56 0.97 5.29
N GLN A 122 13.50 0.92 6.09
CA GLN A 122 12.14 0.61 5.63
C GLN A 122 11.20 1.77 5.92
N ALA A 123 10.25 1.99 5.02
CA ALA A 123 9.17 2.95 5.20
C ALA A 123 7.82 2.28 5.00
N ILE A 124 6.80 2.73 5.73
CA ILE A 124 5.42 2.31 5.59
C ILE A 124 4.50 3.48 5.94
N ILE A 125 3.38 3.59 5.21
CA ILE A 125 2.38 4.64 5.42
C ILE A 125 1.09 3.97 5.88
N THR A 126 0.40 4.58 6.85
CA THR A 126 -0.91 4.09 7.32
C THR A 126 -1.77 5.23 7.84
N GLY A 127 -3.08 5.04 7.82
CA GLY A 127 -4.04 5.97 8.41
C GLY A 127 -3.88 6.07 9.92
N SER A 128 -4.10 7.27 10.47
CA SER A 128 -3.95 7.52 11.90
C SER A 128 -5.00 6.82 12.77
N ASP A 129 -6.11 6.42 12.17
CA ASP A 129 -7.21 5.65 12.74
C ASP A 129 -6.97 4.12 12.70
N ASN A 130 -5.92 3.66 12.01
CA ASN A 130 -5.59 2.25 11.90
C ASN A 130 -4.79 1.73 13.11
N ALA A 131 -5.41 1.79 14.29
CA ALA A 131 -4.80 1.39 15.56
C ALA A 131 -4.15 -0.02 15.54
N PRO A 132 -4.75 -1.07 14.92
CA PRO A 132 -4.12 -2.37 14.83
C PRO A 132 -2.82 -2.38 14.01
N ALA A 133 -2.76 -1.64 12.90
CA ALA A 133 -1.55 -1.55 12.09
C ALA A 133 -0.48 -0.73 12.80
N LEU A 134 -0.84 0.39 13.42
CA LEU A 134 0.08 1.20 14.24
C LEU A 134 0.71 0.38 15.36
N ALA A 135 -0.08 -0.45 16.06
CA ALA A 135 0.43 -1.35 17.09
C ALA A 135 1.40 -2.40 16.52
N LEU A 136 1.07 -2.99 15.37
CA LEU A 136 1.96 -3.93 14.67
C LEU A 136 3.29 -3.27 14.30
N TYR A 137 3.26 -2.10 13.66
CA TYR A 137 4.46 -1.42 13.19
C TYR A 137 5.36 -0.99 14.34
N ARG A 138 4.80 -0.43 15.42
CA ARG A 138 5.55 -0.12 16.65
C ARG A 138 6.21 -1.38 17.24
N SER A 139 5.48 -2.50 17.29
CA SER A 139 6.04 -3.77 17.78
C SER A 139 7.15 -4.35 16.89
N ALA A 140 7.24 -3.90 15.64
CA ALA A 140 8.27 -4.26 14.68
C ALA A 140 9.42 -3.23 14.62
N GLY A 141 9.42 -2.21 15.49
CA GLY A 141 10.49 -1.22 15.58
C GLY A 141 10.29 0.03 14.71
N PHE A 142 9.15 0.18 14.04
CA PHE A 142 8.84 1.41 13.31
C PHE A 142 8.45 2.54 14.27
N ALA A 143 8.86 3.75 13.93
CA ALA A 143 8.46 4.99 14.58
C ALA A 143 7.81 5.95 13.56
N GLU A 144 6.95 6.85 14.03
CA GLU A 144 6.35 7.86 13.16
C GLU A 144 7.40 8.90 12.78
N ALA A 145 7.71 9.01 11.48
CA ALA A 145 8.66 9.99 10.96
C ALA A 145 7.99 11.30 10.53
N ALA A 146 6.77 11.21 9.99
CA ALA A 146 6.01 12.35 9.51
C ALA A 146 4.52 12.02 9.39
N ARG A 147 3.72 13.09 9.30
CA ARG A 147 2.28 13.02 9.07
C ARG A 147 1.86 14.06 8.04
N ARG A 148 0.86 13.72 7.23
CA ARG A 148 0.19 14.66 6.32
C ARG A 148 -1.32 14.54 6.50
N PRO A 149 -2.07 15.66 6.41
CA PRO A 149 -3.52 15.58 6.34
C PRO A 149 -3.90 14.86 5.06
N ALA A 150 -4.79 13.88 5.19
CA ALA A 150 -5.46 13.23 4.08
C ALA A 150 -6.95 13.47 4.27
N THR A 151 -7.54 14.30 3.42
CA THR A 151 -8.97 14.60 3.41
C THR A 151 -9.63 13.81 2.28
N GLY A 152 -10.66 13.07 2.65
CA GLY A 152 -11.60 12.43 1.75
C GLY A 152 -12.32 13.38 0.80
N ASP A 153 -12.86 12.79 -0.26
CA ASP A 153 -13.90 13.38 -1.10
C ASP A 153 -15.09 12.39 -1.13
N ASP A 154 -16.07 12.59 -2.01
CA ASP A 154 -17.23 11.70 -2.10
C ASP A 154 -16.85 10.24 -2.48
N LEU A 155 -15.60 9.99 -2.85
CA LEU A 155 -15.08 8.67 -3.24
C LEU A 155 -14.23 7.99 -2.16
N TRP A 156 -13.82 8.69 -1.09
CA TRP A 156 -13.00 8.15 0.02
C TRP A 156 -13.35 8.77 1.38
#